data_AF-A0A662W0E7-F1
#
_entry.id   AF-A0A662W0E7-F1
#
_cell.length_a   1.000
_cell.length_b   1.000
_cell.length_c   1.000
_cell.angle_alpha   90.00
_cell.angle_beta   90.00
_cell.angle_gamma   90.00
#
_symmetry.space_group_name_H-M   'P 1'
#
loop_
_entity.id
_entity.type
_entity.pdbx_description
1 polymer ?
#
loop_
_entity_poly.entity_id
_entity_poly.type
_entity_poly.pdbx_seq_one_letter_code
_entity_poly.pdbx_strand_id
1 'polypeptide(L)'
;RIIGEACHMFDLFNYFTESEVESIDVSAISPKTEHISSKDNFVATLKYTDGSVCTLIYTALGPAELPKEYIEVYCDGKTFVIDDFKELRVYGSKAKGWRGPQDKGHLQELKEFGQTVRDRNSWPISLDELVRATKISFLVDQGIRQ
;
A
#
# COMPACT_ATOMS: atom_id res chain seq x y z
N ARG A 1 1.07 13.92 2.88
CA ARG A 1 0.63 13.01 1.79
C ARG A 1 0.05 11.69 2.28
N ILE A 2 0.08 11.39 3.59
CA ILE A 2 -0.38 10.13 4.16
C ILE A 2 -1.84 9.80 3.79
N ILE A 3 -2.75 10.72 4.09
CA ILE A 3 -4.20 10.53 3.91
C ILE A 3 -4.61 10.44 2.42
N GLY A 4 -3.87 11.11 1.53
CA GLY A 4 -4.25 11.25 0.12
C GLY A 4 -3.44 10.41 -0.87
N GLU A 5 -2.28 9.88 -0.48
CA GLU A 5 -1.40 9.10 -1.36
C GLU A 5 -0.95 7.79 -0.69
N ALA A 6 -0.43 7.84 0.56
CA ALA A 6 0.06 6.64 1.23
C ALA A 6 -1.09 5.67 1.62
N CYS A 7 -2.32 6.17 1.70
CA CYS A 7 -3.52 5.38 1.97
C CYS A 7 -3.71 4.21 0.99
N HIS A 8 -3.30 4.36 -0.26
CA HIS A 8 -3.33 3.27 -1.25
C HIS A 8 -2.49 2.07 -0.84
N MET A 9 -1.38 2.29 -0.13
CA MET A 9 -0.53 1.19 0.33
C MET A 9 -1.09 0.51 1.58
N PHE A 10 -1.77 1.26 2.46
CA PHE A 10 -2.52 0.65 3.57
C PHE A 10 -3.71 -0.17 3.08
N ASP A 11 -4.40 0.31 2.04
CA ASP A 11 -5.44 -0.46 1.36
C ASP A 11 -4.87 -1.75 0.76
N LEU A 12 -3.69 -1.68 0.12
CA LEU A 12 -3.01 -2.87 -0.39
C LEU A 12 -2.62 -3.87 0.71
N PHE A 13 -2.19 -3.39 1.88
CA PHE A 13 -1.93 -4.27 3.02
C PHE A 13 -3.21 -4.97 3.51
N ASN A 14 -4.33 -4.25 3.60
CA ASN A 14 -5.62 -4.85 3.94
C ASN A 14 -6.02 -5.91 2.92
N TYR A 15 -5.82 -5.63 1.62
CA TYR A 15 -6.12 -6.58 0.55
C TYR A 15 -5.27 -7.86 0.66
N PHE A 16 -3.98 -7.76 0.95
CA PHE A 16 -3.13 -8.95 1.07
C PHE A 16 -3.37 -9.77 2.33
N THR A 17 -3.75 -9.12 3.43
CA THR A 17 -3.92 -9.79 4.73
C THR A 17 -5.35 -10.24 4.98
N GLU A 18 -6.34 -9.58 4.38
CA GLU A 18 -7.77 -9.77 4.64
C GLU A 18 -8.11 -9.77 6.14
N SER A 19 -7.33 -9.04 6.94
CA SER A 19 -7.36 -9.06 8.41
C SER A 19 -7.47 -7.65 8.98
N GLU A 20 -7.87 -7.55 10.25
CA GLU A 20 -7.89 -6.27 10.98
C GLU A 20 -6.50 -5.90 11.51
N VAL A 21 -6.24 -4.60 11.61
CA VAL A 21 -5.02 -4.07 12.23
C VAL A 21 -5.14 -4.15 13.75
N GLU A 22 -4.18 -4.80 14.38
CA GLU A 22 -4.02 -4.93 15.83
C GLU A 22 -3.23 -3.75 16.43
N SER A 23 -2.13 -3.34 15.81
CA SER A 23 -1.30 -2.22 16.29
C SER A 23 -0.56 -1.50 15.15
N ILE A 24 -0.20 -0.24 15.39
CA ILE A 24 0.53 0.61 14.45
C ILE A 24 1.67 1.33 15.19
N ASP A 25 2.88 1.15 14.67
CA ASP A 25 4.08 1.87 15.12
C ASP A 25 4.58 2.76 13.98
N VAL A 26 4.89 4.03 14.27
CA VAL A 26 5.29 5.01 13.26
C VAL A 26 6.55 5.74 13.70
N SER A 27 7.44 6.00 12.74
CA SER A 27 8.63 6.82 12.94
C SER A 27 8.86 7.68 11.71
N ALA A 28 9.18 8.95 11.90
CA ALA A 28 9.46 9.87 10.81
C ALA A 28 10.84 10.50 10.96
N ILE A 29 11.38 11.00 9.85
CA ILE A 29 12.61 11.79 9.92
C ILE A 29 12.38 13.08 10.72
N SER A 30 13.46 13.65 11.26
CA SER A 30 13.46 14.97 11.92
C SER A 30 14.10 16.01 11.01
N PRO A 31 13.35 16.61 10.05
CA PRO A 31 13.92 17.52 9.08
C PRO A 31 14.43 18.79 9.76
N LYS A 32 15.56 19.33 9.28
CA LYS A 32 16.13 20.60 9.74
C LYS A 32 15.79 21.79 8.82
N THR A 33 15.13 21.52 7.70
CA THR A 33 14.80 22.50 6.66
C THR A 33 13.30 22.45 6.37
N GLU A 34 12.72 23.59 5.96
CA GLU A 34 11.27 23.69 5.71
C GLU A 34 10.81 22.95 4.45
N HIS A 35 11.71 22.70 3.49
CA HIS A 35 11.39 22.01 2.24
C HIS A 35 11.21 20.49 2.40
N ILE A 36 11.62 19.91 3.53
CA ILE A 36 11.51 18.49 3.81
C ILE A 36 10.45 18.28 4.88
N SER A 37 9.42 17.50 4.55
CA SER A 37 8.32 17.17 5.45
C SER A 37 8.53 15.79 6.06
N SER A 38 8.35 15.67 7.38
CA SER A 38 8.29 14.37 8.07
C SER A 38 7.08 13.56 7.64
N LYS A 39 5.98 14.21 7.22
CA LYS A 39 4.76 13.56 6.73
C LYS A 39 4.89 12.92 5.36
N ASP A 40 5.99 13.20 4.67
CA ASP A 40 6.30 12.63 3.37
C ASP A 40 7.56 11.74 3.44
N ASN A 41 8.05 11.47 4.66
CA ASN A 41 9.28 10.74 4.95
C ASN A 41 9.17 10.01 6.29
N PHE A 42 8.54 8.83 6.26
CA PHE A 42 8.24 8.05 7.45
C PHE A 42 8.26 6.55 7.17
N VAL A 43 8.32 5.79 8.25
CA VAL A 43 8.13 4.36 8.29
C VAL A 43 6.93 4.06 9.18
N ALA A 44 6.00 3.26 8.69
CA ALA A 44 4.88 2.75 9.46
C ALA A 44 4.92 1.22 9.45
N THR A 45 4.81 0.60 10.61
CA THR A 45 4.71 -0.85 10.78
C THR A 45 3.35 -1.19 11.38
N LEU A 46 2.59 -2.02 10.69
CA LEU A 46 1.25 -2.44 11.07
C LEU A 46 1.29 -3.92 11.40
N LYS A 47 0.79 -4.30 12.58
CA LYS A 47 0.55 -5.69 12.95
C LYS A 47 -0.92 -6.00 12.76
N TYR A 48 -1.21 -7.14 12.13
CA TYR A 48 -2.57 -7.61 11.87
C TYR A 48 -2.95 -8.76 12.81
N THR A 49 -4.26 -8.95 13.02
CA THR A 49 -4.80 -9.98 13.93
C THR A 49 -4.53 -11.42 13.48
N ASP A 50 -4.28 -11.65 12.19
CA ASP A 50 -3.84 -12.94 11.65
C ASP A 50 -2.35 -13.25 11.93
N GLY A 51 -1.61 -12.28 12.49
CA GLY A 51 -0.18 -12.38 12.76
C GLY A 51 0.71 -11.79 11.65
N SER A 52 0.13 -11.32 10.55
CA SER A 52 0.87 -10.63 9.49
C SER A 52 1.45 -9.30 9.99
N VAL A 53 2.60 -8.93 9.45
CA VAL A 53 3.26 -7.66 9.72
C VAL A 53 3.59 -6.98 8.41
N CYS A 54 3.10 -5.76 8.23
CA CYS A 54 3.34 -4.97 7.03
C CYS A 54 4.10 -3.69 7.38
N THR A 55 5.19 -3.42 6.67
CA THR A 55 5.99 -2.19 6.86
C THR A 55 5.95 -1.36 5.58
N LEU A 56 5.59 -0.09 5.72
CA LEU A 56 5.67 0.92 4.68
C LEU A 56 6.85 1.83 4.96
N ILE A 57 7.80 1.92 4.03
CA ILE A 57 8.77 3.01 3.96
C ILE A 57 8.27 3.99 2.90
N TYR A 58 7.82 5.17 3.31
CA TYR A 58 7.32 6.20 2.41
C TYR A 58 8.29 7.39 2.43
N THR A 59 8.91 7.71 1.30
CA THR A 59 9.89 8.80 1.22
C THR A 59 9.81 9.60 -0.07
N ALA A 60 9.96 10.92 0.07
CA ALA A 60 10.11 11.87 -1.03
C ALA A 60 11.57 12.37 -1.19
N LEU A 61 12.55 11.70 -0.56
CA LEU A 61 13.97 12.05 -0.63
C LEU A 61 14.71 11.37 -1.79
N GLY A 62 14.10 10.36 -2.40
CA GLY A 62 14.71 9.58 -3.48
C GLY A 62 14.82 10.37 -4.80
N PRO A 63 15.78 9.99 -5.66
CA PRO A 63 15.93 10.57 -6.98
C PRO A 63 14.83 10.07 -7.95
N ALA A 64 14.54 10.82 -9.01
CA ALA A 64 13.43 10.51 -9.93
C ALA A 64 13.68 9.26 -10.80
N GLU A 65 14.95 8.84 -10.91
CA GLU A 65 15.40 7.67 -11.64
C GLU A 65 15.12 6.35 -10.89
N LEU A 66 14.91 6.42 -9.58
CA LEU A 66 14.57 5.25 -8.78
C LEU A 66 13.07 4.92 -8.98
N PRO A 67 12.71 3.64 -9.21
CA PRO A 67 11.33 3.22 -9.28
C PRO A 67 10.55 3.62 -8.03
N LYS A 68 9.26 3.91 -8.18
CA LYS A 68 8.46 4.54 -7.11
C LYS A 68 7.97 3.54 -6.08
N GLU A 69 7.71 2.31 -6.52
CA GLU A 69 7.01 1.30 -5.75
C GLU A 69 7.82 0.01 -5.76
N TYR A 70 8.12 -0.51 -4.57
CA TYR A 70 8.83 -1.76 -4.41
C TYR A 70 8.21 -2.51 -3.23
N ILE A 71 7.78 -3.75 -3.48
CA ILE A 71 7.03 -4.55 -2.50
C ILE A 71 7.66 -5.93 -2.42
N GLU A 72 7.93 -6.37 -1.20
CA GLU A 72 8.37 -7.73 -0.91
C GLU A 72 7.35 -8.40 0.01
N VAL A 73 6.86 -9.57 -0.40
CA VAL A 73 5.92 -10.37 0.38
C VAL A 73 6.59 -11.69 0.72
N TYR A 74 6.68 -11.99 2.02
CA TYR A 74 7.26 -13.21 2.55
C TYR A 74 6.17 -14.08 3.17
N CYS A 75 5.96 -15.28 2.63
CA CYS A 75 4.99 -16.21 3.17
C CYS A 75 5.36 -17.66 2.81
N ASP A 76 5.23 -18.59 3.76
CA ASP A 76 5.33 -20.04 3.53
C ASP A 76 6.58 -20.45 2.70
N GLY A 77 7.75 -19.95 3.09
CA GLY A 77 9.03 -20.23 2.41
C GLY A 77 9.17 -19.65 1.00
N LYS A 78 8.25 -18.76 0.59
CA LYS A 78 8.24 -18.07 -0.71
C LYS A 78 8.45 -16.58 -0.52
N THR A 79 8.97 -15.95 -1.57
CA THR A 79 9.10 -14.50 -1.64
C THR A 79 8.59 -14.00 -2.99
N PHE A 80 7.71 -13.01 -2.95
CA PHE A 80 7.20 -12.31 -4.12
C PHE A 80 7.73 -10.89 -4.10
N VAL A 81 8.35 -10.46 -5.20
CA VAL A 81 8.87 -9.10 -5.34
C VAL A 81 8.14 -8.42 -6.48
N ILE A 82 7.45 -7.32 -6.18
CA ILE A 82 6.80 -6.45 -7.16
C ILE A 82 7.64 -5.19 -7.30
N ASP A 83 8.04 -4.86 -8.53
CA ASP A 83 8.86 -3.71 -8.86
C ASP A 83 8.09 -2.78 -9.82
N ASP A 84 7.71 -1.60 -9.32
CA ASP A 84 6.99 -0.51 -10.00
C ASP A 84 5.68 -0.94 -10.67
N PHE A 85 5.07 -2.04 -10.19
CA PHE A 85 3.97 -2.77 -10.83
C PHE A 85 4.22 -3.12 -12.31
N LYS A 86 5.50 -3.21 -12.70
CA LYS A 86 5.95 -3.60 -14.04
C LYS A 86 6.55 -4.99 -14.06
N GLU A 87 6.99 -5.49 -12.91
CA GLU A 87 7.60 -6.82 -12.79
C GLU A 87 7.15 -7.50 -11.50
N LEU A 88 6.85 -8.79 -11.61
CA LEU A 88 6.68 -9.71 -10.50
C LEU A 88 7.79 -10.76 -10.60
N ARG A 89 8.63 -10.85 -9.57
CA ARG A 89 9.63 -11.93 -9.39
C ARG A 89 9.15 -12.86 -8.29
N VAL A 90 9.31 -14.17 -8.50
CA VAL A 90 8.84 -15.21 -7.57
C VAL A 90 10.01 -16.10 -7.19
N TYR A 91 10.21 -16.28 -5.89
CA TYR A 91 11.26 -17.11 -5.29
C TYR A 91 10.63 -18.18 -4.38
N GLY A 92 11.28 -19.34 -4.26
CA GLY A 92 10.75 -20.46 -3.46
C GLY A 92 9.55 -21.19 -4.09
N SER A 93 9.23 -20.91 -5.35
CA SER A 93 8.12 -21.53 -6.09
C SER A 93 8.50 -21.77 -7.55
N LYS A 94 7.78 -22.70 -8.21
CA LYS A 94 7.87 -22.93 -9.67
C LYS A 94 6.97 -21.98 -10.47
N ALA A 95 6.16 -21.17 -9.80
CA ALA A 95 5.34 -20.16 -10.44
C ALA A 95 6.22 -19.19 -11.23
N LYS A 96 5.77 -18.82 -12.43
CA LYS A 96 6.49 -17.86 -13.26
C LYS A 96 6.19 -16.45 -12.77
N GLY A 97 7.23 -15.63 -12.75
CA GLY A 97 7.06 -14.19 -12.67
C GLY A 97 6.42 -13.60 -13.93
N TRP A 98 6.24 -12.29 -13.93
CA TRP A 98 5.70 -11.55 -15.06
C TRP A 98 6.46 -10.23 -15.23
N ARG A 99 6.51 -9.71 -16.46
CA ARG A 99 7.02 -8.37 -16.74
C ARG A 99 6.23 -7.73 -17.88
N GLY A 100 5.89 -6.45 -17.75
CA GLY A 100 5.14 -5.71 -18.75
C GLY A 100 5.11 -4.20 -18.52
N PRO A 101 4.31 -3.46 -19.32
CA PRO A 101 4.12 -2.04 -19.12
C PRO A 101 3.36 -1.76 -17.82
N GLN A 102 3.53 -0.55 -17.28
CA GLN A 102 2.76 -0.12 -16.12
C GLN A 102 1.32 0.17 -16.53
N ASP A 103 0.40 -0.48 -15.84
CA ASP A 103 -1.03 -0.17 -15.91
C ASP A 103 -1.47 0.38 -14.57
N LYS A 104 -1.98 1.61 -14.58
CA LYS A 104 -2.52 2.26 -13.37
C LYS A 104 -3.92 1.77 -13.01
N GLY A 105 -4.52 0.91 -13.83
CA GLY A 105 -5.84 0.33 -13.59
C GLY A 105 -7.01 1.27 -13.89
N HIS A 106 -6.80 2.55 -14.20
CA HIS A 106 -7.86 3.55 -14.38
C HIS A 106 -8.96 3.11 -15.38
N LEU A 107 -8.57 2.50 -16.51
CA LEU A 107 -9.56 2.04 -17.50
C LEU A 107 -10.40 0.89 -16.95
N GLN A 108 -9.77 -0.03 -16.21
CA GLN A 108 -10.48 -1.16 -15.62
C GLN A 108 -11.41 -0.67 -14.50
N GLU A 109 -10.93 0.22 -13.64
CA GLU A 109 -11.73 0.88 -12.59
C GLU A 109 -13.01 1.51 -13.17
N LEU A 110 -12.89 2.31 -14.23
CA LEU A 110 -14.05 2.95 -14.89
C LEU A 110 -15.02 1.92 -15.50
N LYS A 111 -14.51 0.82 -16.06
CA LYS A 111 -15.34 -0.26 -16.60
C LYS A 111 -16.11 -0.97 -15.48
N GLU A 112 -15.44 -1.35 -14.40
CA GLU A 112 -16.06 -2.02 -13.24
C GLU A 112 -17.11 -1.12 -12.58
N PHE A 113 -16.79 0.17 -12.42
CA PHE A 113 -17.75 1.16 -11.93
C PHE A 113 -18.99 1.25 -12.83
N GLY A 114 -18.80 1.39 -14.15
CA GLY A 114 -19.90 1.49 -15.10
C GLY A 114 -20.79 0.25 -15.13
N GLN A 115 -20.19 -0.95 -15.03
CA GLN A 115 -20.93 -2.21 -14.94
C GLN A 115 -21.72 -2.29 -13.63
N THR A 116 -21.10 -1.98 -12.49
CA THR A 116 -21.73 -2.01 -11.17
C THR A 116 -22.96 -1.10 -11.12
N VAL A 117 -22.83 0.13 -11.61
CA VAL A 117 -23.93 1.11 -11.67
C VAL A 117 -25.06 0.65 -12.57
N ARG A 118 -24.74 0.08 -13.74
CA ARG A 118 -25.74 -0.37 -14.72
C ARG A 118 -26.49 -1.61 -14.24
N ASP A 119 -25.74 -2.62 -13.78
CA ASP A 119 -26.26 -3.96 -13.52
C ASP A 119 -26.76 -4.11 -12.06
N ARG A 120 -26.59 -3.06 -11.22
CA ARG A 120 -26.92 -3.03 -9.79
C ARG A 120 -26.29 -4.18 -9.00
N ASN A 121 -25.08 -4.55 -9.41
CA ASN A 121 -24.28 -5.56 -8.73
C ASN A 121 -23.75 -5.02 -7.39
N SER A 122 -23.21 -5.92 -6.57
CA SER A 122 -22.46 -5.53 -5.37
C SER A 122 -21.26 -4.67 -5.76
N TRP A 123 -20.95 -3.70 -4.91
CA TRP A 123 -19.76 -2.87 -5.07
C TRP A 123 -18.48 -3.73 -5.05
N PRO A 124 -17.53 -3.52 -5.97
CA PRO A 124 -16.32 -4.33 -6.08
C PRO A 124 -15.38 -4.14 -4.88
N ILE A 125 -15.47 -3.00 -4.20
CA ILE A 125 -14.80 -2.70 -2.94
C ILE A 125 -15.89 -2.34 -1.94
N SER A 126 -15.87 -2.94 -0.77
CA SER A 126 -16.87 -2.68 0.26
C SER A 126 -16.65 -1.31 0.91
N LEU A 127 -17.73 -0.69 1.40
CA LEU A 127 -17.61 0.55 2.18
C LEU A 127 -16.70 0.36 3.41
N ASP A 128 -16.74 -0.83 4.00
CA ASP A 128 -15.94 -1.15 5.18
C ASP A 128 -14.43 -1.14 4.88
N GLU A 129 -14.00 -1.73 3.77
CA GLU A 129 -12.60 -1.66 3.31
C GLU A 129 -12.14 -0.21 3.09
N LEU A 130 -12.95 0.59 2.41
CA LEU A 130 -12.66 2.02 2.18
C LEU A 130 -12.50 2.79 3.50
N VAL A 131 -13.36 2.51 4.47
CA VAL A 131 -13.31 3.13 5.81
C VAL A 131 -12.08 2.64 6.58
N ARG A 132 -11.73 1.35 6.51
CA ARG A 132 -10.56 0.78 7.17
C ARG A 132 -9.26 1.42 6.66
N ALA A 133 -9.05 1.47 5.34
CA ALA A 133 -7.88 2.11 4.75
C ALA A 133 -7.77 3.61 5.14
N THR A 134 -8.90 4.32 5.11
CA THR A 134 -8.98 5.72 5.53
C THR A 134 -8.61 5.90 7.01
N LYS A 135 -9.16 5.06 7.90
CA LYS A 135 -8.90 5.09 9.34
C LYS A 135 -7.42 4.85 9.65
N ILE A 136 -6.80 3.87 9.00
CA ILE A 136 -5.37 3.60 9.13
C ILE A 136 -4.56 4.85 8.74
N SER A 137 -4.90 5.49 7.62
CA SER A 137 -4.19 6.70 7.18
C SER A 137 -4.23 7.85 8.21
N PHE A 138 -5.36 8.02 8.91
CA PHE A 138 -5.48 9.01 9.98
C PHE A 138 -4.68 8.63 11.22
N LEU A 139 -4.70 7.35 11.61
CA LEU A 139 -3.90 6.87 12.75
C LEU A 139 -2.41 7.06 12.50
N VAL A 140 -1.94 6.79 11.27
CA VAL A 140 -0.55 7.02 10.89
C VAL A 140 -0.21 8.52 10.87
N ASP A 141 -1.05 9.38 10.29
CA ASP A 141 -0.82 10.84 10.33
C ASP A 141 -0.79 11.39 11.76
N GLN A 142 -1.61 10.85 12.66
CA GLN A 142 -1.58 11.19 14.07
C GLN A 142 -0.30 10.71 14.76
N GLY A 143 0.16 9.49 14.47
CA GLY A 143 1.39 8.92 15.03
C GLY A 143 2.66 9.71 14.70
N ILE A 144 2.71 10.38 13.54
CA ILE A 144 3.84 11.27 13.17
C ILE A 144 3.80 12.61 13.91
N ARG A 145 2.63 13.05 14.38
CA ARG A 145 2.46 14.36 15.03
C ARG A 145 2.75 14.33 16.53
N GLN A 146 2.79 13.14 17.12
CA GLN A 146 3.13 12.93 18.54
C GLN A 146 4.65 12.94 18.71
#